data_AF-A0A7Y4TZE3-F1
#
_entry.id   AF-A0A7Y4TZE3-F1
#
_cell.length_a   1.000
_cell.length_b   1.000
_cell.length_c   1.000
_cell.angle_alpha   90.00
_cell.angle_beta   90.00
_cell.angle_gamma   90.00
#
_symmetry.space_group_name_H-M   'P 1'
#
loop_
_entity.id
_entity.type
_entity.pdbx_description
1 polymer ?
#
loop_
_entity_poly.entity_id
_entity_poly.type
_entity_poly.pdbx_seq_one_letter_code
_entity_poly.pdbx_strand_id
1 'polypeptide(L)'
;MSGLVVFSTLFCLLASTAHAQKLPPSLLGGAVTYTFPKRWALQQVSRNNKMEALQFVVTVSAPDQAKRTANVILIAEPNTEKFTIADMSAKKISKTYKPVADYTEGDSWRTVLSQVPDGKPPYAVLDRFGVTAKVRVHLRIVLPSESDEKEKWPATLTKESNAVIGNLGINLQNSVGVELRHANSNWELLQSAAVKRNTLKRPAPPKPKPKPVEPTTPDVPQPSEFDSQAR
;
A
#
# COMPACT_ATOMS: atom_id res chain seq x y z
N MET A 1 10.27 -13.97 39.48
CA MET A 1 10.55 -12.53 39.27
C MET A 1 11.01 -12.35 37.84
N SER A 2 10.13 -11.87 36.96
CA SER A 2 10.44 -11.67 35.54
C SER A 2 9.73 -10.40 35.08
N GLY A 3 10.53 -9.48 34.55
CA GLY A 3 10.18 -8.10 34.25
C GLY A 3 9.22 -7.98 33.07
N LEU A 4 8.23 -7.13 33.27
CA LEU A 4 7.27 -6.66 32.29
C LEU A 4 7.94 -5.52 31.49
N VAL A 5 8.34 -5.79 30.25
CA VAL A 5 8.77 -4.72 29.32
C VAL A 5 7.52 -4.22 28.60
N VAL A 6 6.95 -3.13 29.12
CA VAL A 6 5.86 -2.38 28.51
C VAL A 6 6.46 -1.47 27.43
N PHE A 7 6.23 -1.79 26.15
CA PHE A 7 6.50 -0.86 25.06
C PHE A 7 5.42 0.21 25.05
N SER A 8 5.68 1.31 25.76
CA SER A 8 4.85 2.52 25.73
C SER A 8 5.33 3.42 24.60
N THR A 9 4.64 3.41 23.47
CA THR A 9 4.98 4.24 22.30
C THR A 9 4.46 5.66 22.52
N LEU A 10 5.36 6.57 22.90
CA LEU A 10 5.13 8.01 22.97
C LEU A 10 5.01 8.57 21.54
N PHE A 11 3.83 9.11 21.21
CA PHE A 11 3.53 9.74 19.92
C PHE A 11 3.87 11.24 20.01
N CYS A 12 5.10 11.62 19.68
CA CYS A 12 5.44 13.04 19.52
C CYS A 12 4.91 13.55 18.18
N LEU A 13 3.90 14.44 18.23
CA LEU A 13 3.54 15.32 17.11
C LEU A 13 4.71 16.27 16.83
N LEU A 14 5.59 15.87 15.93
CA LEU A 14 6.37 16.83 15.16
C LEU A 14 5.59 17.09 13.89
N ALA A 15 5.06 18.32 13.76
CA ALA A 15 4.63 18.86 12.48
C ALA A 15 5.87 19.04 11.59
N SER A 16 6.36 17.92 11.05
CA SER A 16 7.29 17.95 9.93
C SER A 16 6.54 18.63 8.80
N THR A 17 7.16 19.63 8.18
CA THR A 17 6.79 20.10 6.85
C THR A 17 6.88 18.88 5.93
N ALA A 18 5.74 18.19 5.79
CA ALA A 18 5.63 17.00 4.99
C ALA A 18 5.83 17.43 3.55
N HIS A 19 7.06 17.31 3.07
CA HIS A 19 7.27 17.15 1.64
C HIS A 19 6.34 16.01 1.25
N ALA A 20 5.28 16.31 0.50
CA ALA A 20 4.31 15.32 0.07
C ALA A 20 5.08 14.23 -0.65
N GLN A 21 5.36 13.12 0.05
CA GLN A 21 6.13 12.03 -0.51
C GLN A 21 5.33 11.53 -1.71
N LYS A 22 5.98 11.52 -2.87
CA LYS A 22 5.32 11.04 -4.08
C LYS A 22 5.15 9.54 -3.95
N LEU A 23 3.91 9.08 -4.09
CA LEU A 23 3.61 7.65 -4.17
C LEU A 23 4.43 7.01 -5.29
N PRO A 24 5.30 6.02 -4.99
CA PRO A 24 5.99 5.32 -6.05
C PRO A 24 5.00 4.58 -6.98
N PRO A 25 5.37 4.30 -8.24
CA PRO A 25 4.47 3.63 -9.17
C PRO A 25 4.38 2.10 -8.93
N SER A 26 5.32 1.53 -8.19
CA SER A 26 5.42 0.10 -7.86
C SER A 26 6.42 -0.12 -6.72
N LEU A 27 6.50 -1.34 -6.18
CA LEU A 27 7.54 -1.79 -5.25
C LEU A 27 8.39 -2.90 -5.88
N LEU A 28 9.61 -3.09 -5.36
CA LEU A 28 10.56 -4.15 -5.76
C LEU A 28 10.80 -4.17 -7.27
N GLY A 29 11.16 -3.00 -7.83
CA GLY A 29 11.49 -2.88 -9.26
C GLY A 29 10.34 -3.20 -10.21
N GLY A 30 9.08 -3.05 -9.78
CA GLY A 30 7.91 -3.32 -10.61
C GLY A 30 7.29 -4.70 -10.39
N ALA A 31 7.85 -5.52 -9.50
CA ALA A 31 7.28 -6.82 -9.19
C ALA A 31 5.96 -6.73 -8.41
N VAL A 32 5.75 -5.69 -7.61
CA VAL A 32 4.48 -5.42 -6.93
C VAL A 32 3.85 -4.14 -7.49
N THR A 33 2.66 -4.28 -8.06
CA THR A 33 1.87 -3.18 -8.63
C THR A 33 0.60 -2.95 -7.84
N TYR A 34 0.15 -1.71 -7.76
CA TYR A 34 -1.01 -1.29 -7.00
C TYR A 34 -1.60 -0.01 -7.58
N THR A 35 -2.85 0.24 -7.22
CA THR A 35 -3.51 1.55 -7.38
C THR A 35 -4.20 1.88 -6.06
N PHE A 36 -3.85 3.02 -5.47
CA PHE A 36 -4.51 3.53 -4.27
C PHE A 36 -5.46 4.67 -4.60
N PRO A 37 -6.58 4.82 -3.88
CA PRO A 37 -7.47 5.96 -4.01
C PRO A 37 -6.73 7.27 -3.71
N LYS A 38 -7.02 8.33 -4.48
CA LYS A 38 -6.35 9.63 -4.34
C LYS A 38 -6.53 10.26 -2.95
N ARG A 39 -7.62 9.93 -2.24
CA ARG A 39 -7.89 10.46 -0.89
C ARG A 39 -7.07 9.78 0.21
N TRP A 40 -6.38 8.67 -0.08
CA TRP A 40 -5.53 8.00 0.89
C TRP A 40 -4.22 8.79 1.01
N ALA A 41 -4.01 9.40 2.18
CA ALA A 41 -2.85 10.23 2.42
C ALA A 41 -1.64 9.33 2.71
N LEU A 42 -0.67 9.30 1.79
CA LEU A 42 0.60 8.62 2.02
C LEU A 42 1.34 9.32 3.17
N GLN A 43 1.63 8.57 4.23
CA GLN A 43 2.35 9.05 5.41
C GLN A 43 3.84 8.76 5.30
N GLN A 44 4.19 7.55 4.85
CA GLN A 44 5.56 7.09 4.87
C GLN A 44 5.84 6.08 3.75
N VAL A 45 7.01 6.25 3.13
CA VAL A 45 7.66 5.26 2.27
C VAL A 45 8.89 4.74 3.01
N SER A 46 8.98 3.43 3.21
CA SER A 46 10.16 2.77 3.79
C SER A 46 10.80 1.87 2.76
N ARG A 47 12.12 1.97 2.57
CA ARG A 47 12.87 1.15 1.61
C ARG A 47 14.21 0.73 2.18
N ASN A 48 14.49 -0.56 2.13
CA ASN A 48 15.81 -1.13 2.37
C ASN A 48 16.00 -2.36 1.46
N ASN A 49 17.14 -3.02 1.57
CA ASN A 49 17.48 -4.20 0.77
C ASN A 49 16.60 -5.44 1.05
N LYS A 50 15.85 -5.46 2.15
CA LYS A 50 14.98 -6.58 2.55
C LYS A 50 13.49 -6.31 2.31
N MET A 51 13.09 -5.05 2.18
CA MET A 51 11.69 -4.64 2.18
C MET A 51 11.48 -3.28 1.54
N GLU A 52 10.35 -3.14 0.84
CA GLU A 52 9.73 -1.85 0.59
C GLU A 52 8.32 -1.81 1.20
N ALA A 53 7.95 -0.70 1.83
CA ALA A 53 6.64 -0.54 2.45
C ALA A 53 6.06 0.87 2.24
N LEU A 54 4.74 0.92 2.15
CA LEU A 54 3.95 2.15 2.05
C LEU A 54 2.96 2.19 3.21
N GLN A 55 2.87 3.31 3.90
CA GLN A 55 1.90 3.54 4.95
C GLN A 55 0.98 4.70 4.59
N PHE A 56 -0.32 4.49 4.78
CA PHE A 56 -1.36 5.48 4.49
C PHE A 56 -2.25 5.69 5.70
N VAL A 57 -2.78 6.90 5.81
CA VAL A 57 -3.90 7.24 6.66
C VAL A 57 -5.08 7.61 5.75
N VAL A 58 -6.25 7.05 6.06
CA VAL A 58 -7.50 7.34 5.37
C VAL A 58 -8.43 8.01 6.36
N THR A 59 -8.64 9.31 6.20
CA THR A 59 -9.66 10.03 6.98
C THR A 59 -11.04 9.67 6.41
N VAL A 60 -11.91 9.12 7.25
CA VAL A 60 -13.23 8.63 6.83
C VAL A 60 -14.40 9.44 7.38
N SER A 61 -14.19 10.33 8.34
CA SER A 61 -15.23 11.22 8.86
C SER A 61 -15.48 12.45 7.98
N ALA A 62 -16.67 13.03 8.07
CA ALA A 62 -16.96 14.36 7.53
C ALA A 62 -16.18 15.46 8.28
N PRO A 63 -15.99 16.67 7.69
CA PRO A 63 -15.22 17.76 8.29
C PRO A 63 -15.68 18.18 9.71
N ASP A 64 -16.96 18.00 10.03
CA ASP A 64 -17.57 18.44 11.30
C ASP A 64 -17.87 17.28 12.27
N GLN A 65 -17.31 16.09 12.02
CA GLN A 65 -17.47 14.91 12.86
C GLN A 65 -16.14 14.52 13.51
N ALA A 66 -16.22 13.77 14.63
CA ALA A 66 -15.05 13.19 15.26
C ALA A 66 -14.21 12.43 14.23
N LYS A 67 -12.91 12.75 14.16
CA LYS A 67 -12.02 12.18 13.15
C LYS A 67 -11.87 10.67 13.33
N ARG A 68 -12.44 9.91 12.39
CA ARG A 68 -12.21 8.48 12.26
C ARG A 68 -11.14 8.25 11.19
N THR A 69 -10.17 7.41 11.48
CA THR A 69 -9.09 7.06 10.55
C THR A 69 -9.01 5.55 10.37
N ALA A 70 -8.83 5.12 9.13
CA ALA A 70 -8.33 3.80 8.81
C ALA A 70 -6.83 3.90 8.52
N ASN A 71 -6.06 2.92 8.99
CA ASN A 71 -4.62 2.84 8.74
C ASN A 71 -4.36 1.73 7.75
N VAL A 72 -3.51 1.99 6.76
CA VAL A 72 -3.17 0.99 5.75
C VAL A 72 -1.67 0.87 5.61
N ILE A 73 -1.19 -0.36 5.54
CA ILE A 73 0.20 -0.65 5.20
C ILE A 73 0.24 -1.68 4.08
N LEU A 74 1.04 -1.41 3.05
CA LEU A 74 1.42 -2.35 2.02
C LEU A 74 2.91 -2.64 2.15
N ILE A 75 3.27 -3.89 2.38
CA ILE A 75 4.63 -4.35 2.55
C ILE A 75 4.96 -5.34 1.42
N ALA A 76 6.07 -5.13 0.73
CA ALA A 76 6.62 -6.05 -0.26
C ALA A 76 8.03 -6.49 0.16
N GLU A 77 8.27 -7.80 0.13
CA GLU A 77 9.55 -8.41 0.48
C GLU A 77 9.95 -9.44 -0.59
N PRO A 78 11.25 -9.62 -0.89
CA PRO A 78 11.71 -10.82 -1.60
C PRO A 78 11.36 -12.09 -0.81
N ASN A 79 10.97 -13.16 -1.50
CA ASN A 79 10.66 -14.46 -0.87
C ASN A 79 11.89 -15.39 -0.82
N THR A 80 13.00 -14.91 -0.27
CA THR A 80 14.25 -15.68 -0.17
C THR A 80 14.13 -16.92 0.72
N GLU A 81 13.25 -16.86 1.73
CA GLU A 81 12.97 -17.94 2.68
C GLU A 81 12.00 -18.99 2.12
N LYS A 82 11.49 -18.82 0.89
CA LYS A 82 10.52 -19.71 0.23
C LYS A 82 9.27 -19.98 1.08
N PHE A 83 8.77 -18.97 1.79
CA PHE A 83 7.51 -19.11 2.51
C PHE A 83 6.38 -19.45 1.55
N THR A 84 5.46 -20.30 2.02
CA THR A 84 4.14 -20.47 1.45
C THR A 84 3.20 -19.34 1.92
N ILE A 85 2.02 -19.26 1.30
CA ILE A 85 0.98 -18.33 1.74
C ILE A 85 0.55 -18.59 3.21
N ALA A 86 0.53 -19.86 3.63
CA ALA A 86 0.19 -20.27 4.98
C ALA A 86 1.25 -19.83 6.00
N ASP A 87 2.54 -20.04 5.71
CA ASP A 87 3.65 -19.64 6.59
C ASP A 87 3.64 -18.12 6.81
N MET A 88 3.51 -17.37 5.73
CA MET A 88 3.55 -15.91 5.77
C MET A 88 2.40 -15.33 6.59
N SER A 89 1.18 -15.80 6.34
CA SER A 89 -0.01 -15.29 7.02
C SER A 89 -0.01 -15.67 8.51
N ALA A 90 0.37 -16.90 8.87
CA ALA A 90 0.52 -17.32 10.26
C ALA A 90 1.57 -16.50 11.03
N LYS A 91 2.65 -16.06 10.35
CA LYS A 91 3.69 -15.20 10.94
C LYS A 91 3.23 -13.76 11.17
N LYS A 92 2.33 -13.22 10.33
CA LYS A 92 1.97 -11.79 10.30
C LYS A 92 0.66 -11.47 11.02
N ILE A 93 -0.26 -12.42 11.13
CA ILE A 93 -1.52 -12.24 11.86
C ILE A 93 -1.22 -12.41 13.35
N SER A 94 -1.65 -11.46 14.17
CA SER A 94 -1.48 -11.57 15.62
C SER A 94 -2.33 -12.72 16.17
N LYS A 95 -1.78 -13.51 17.09
CA LYS A 95 -2.51 -14.56 17.80
C LYS A 95 -3.66 -14.04 18.65
N THR A 96 -3.67 -12.74 18.96
CA THR A 96 -4.74 -12.08 19.72
C THR A 96 -5.92 -11.65 18.85
N TYR A 97 -5.78 -11.67 17.53
CA TYR A 97 -6.87 -11.33 16.62
C TYR A 97 -7.83 -12.51 16.54
N LYS A 98 -9.14 -12.22 16.47
CA LYS A 98 -10.18 -13.24 16.29
C LYS A 98 -10.57 -13.30 14.81
N PRO A 99 -10.14 -14.32 14.03
CA PRO A 99 -10.53 -14.44 12.64
C PRO A 99 -12.05 -14.62 12.53
N VAL A 100 -12.68 -13.85 11.66
CA VAL A 100 -14.13 -13.97 11.36
C VAL A 100 -14.38 -14.47 9.94
N ALA A 101 -13.41 -14.30 9.03
CA ALA A 101 -13.44 -14.86 7.70
C ALA A 101 -12.03 -15.07 7.18
N ASP A 102 -11.83 -16.14 6.41
CA ASP A 102 -10.53 -16.57 5.93
C ASP A 102 -10.69 -17.33 4.62
N TYR A 103 -10.17 -16.77 3.54
CA TYR A 103 -10.33 -17.30 2.20
C TYR A 103 -8.99 -17.37 1.50
N THR A 104 -8.74 -18.52 0.87
CA THR A 104 -7.55 -18.76 0.07
C THR A 104 -7.95 -18.86 -1.40
N GLU A 105 -7.30 -18.07 -2.26
CA GLU A 105 -7.56 -18.03 -3.70
C GLU A 105 -6.41 -18.69 -4.48
N GLY A 106 -6.43 -20.03 -4.50
CA GLY A 106 -5.32 -20.85 -5.00
C GLY A 106 -4.09 -20.76 -4.08
N ASP A 107 -2.92 -21.14 -4.58
CA ASP A 107 -1.73 -21.27 -3.72
C ASP A 107 -1.00 -19.94 -3.44
N SER A 108 -1.44 -18.84 -4.08
CA SER A 108 -0.69 -17.59 -4.13
C SER A 108 -1.35 -16.43 -3.41
N TRP A 109 -2.62 -16.53 -3.02
CA TRP A 109 -3.36 -15.42 -2.41
C TRP A 109 -4.23 -15.90 -1.26
N ARG A 110 -4.32 -15.07 -0.22
CA ARG A 110 -5.19 -15.30 0.94
C ARG A 110 -5.70 -13.97 1.49
N THR A 111 -6.97 -13.92 1.84
CA THR A 111 -7.60 -12.77 2.49
C THR A 111 -8.20 -13.19 3.83
N VAL A 112 -7.85 -12.49 4.89
CA VAL A 112 -8.35 -12.75 6.24
C VAL A 112 -8.96 -11.48 6.80
N LEU A 113 -10.17 -11.57 7.32
CA LEU A 113 -10.79 -10.54 8.14
C LEU A 113 -10.79 -11.02 9.59
N SER A 114 -10.26 -10.19 10.47
CA SER A 114 -10.25 -10.46 11.92
C SER A 114 -10.87 -9.31 12.69
N GLN A 115 -11.44 -9.63 13.85
CA GLN A 115 -11.92 -8.65 14.83
C GLN A 115 -10.91 -8.50 15.98
N VAL A 116 -10.78 -7.29 16.49
CA VAL A 116 -9.97 -6.95 17.67
C VAL A 116 -10.88 -6.26 18.70
N PRO A 117 -11.69 -7.04 19.43
CA PRO A 117 -12.69 -6.49 20.35
C PRO A 117 -12.07 -5.75 21.54
N ASP A 118 -10.86 -6.15 21.95
CA ASP A 118 -10.13 -5.52 23.07
C ASP A 118 -9.36 -4.25 22.65
N GLY A 119 -9.48 -3.85 21.37
CA GLY A 119 -8.97 -2.57 20.88
C GLY A 119 -9.67 -1.40 21.57
N LYS A 120 -8.99 -0.26 21.69
CA LYS A 120 -9.54 0.97 22.27
C LYS A 120 -9.47 2.11 21.24
N PRO A 121 -10.51 2.34 20.42
CA PRO A 121 -11.78 1.59 20.32
C PRO A 121 -11.63 0.23 19.60
N PRO A 122 -12.64 -0.66 19.64
CA PRO A 122 -12.65 -1.90 18.87
C PRO A 122 -12.50 -1.62 17.36
N TYR A 123 -11.82 -2.54 16.66
CA TYR A 123 -11.57 -2.42 15.22
C TYR A 123 -11.50 -3.79 14.54
N ALA A 124 -11.62 -3.79 13.22
CA ALA A 124 -11.38 -4.96 12.39
C ALA A 124 -10.07 -4.80 11.61
N VAL A 125 -9.47 -5.91 11.22
CA VAL A 125 -8.25 -5.95 10.42
C VAL A 125 -8.50 -6.81 9.20
N LEU A 126 -8.40 -6.19 8.02
CA LEU A 126 -8.41 -6.87 6.74
C LEU A 126 -6.96 -7.06 6.29
N ASP A 127 -6.51 -8.31 6.32
CA ASP A 127 -5.20 -8.72 5.84
C ASP A 127 -5.34 -9.41 4.48
N ARG A 128 -4.54 -9.00 3.50
CA ARG A 128 -4.41 -9.64 2.20
C ARG A 128 -2.95 -10.00 1.96
N PHE A 129 -2.71 -11.27 1.72
CA PHE A 129 -1.40 -11.84 1.48
C PHE A 129 -1.30 -12.30 0.03
N GLY A 130 -0.15 -12.08 -0.58
CA GLY A 130 0.21 -12.64 -1.87
C GLY A 130 1.61 -13.22 -1.83
N VAL A 131 1.81 -14.42 -2.33
CA VAL A 131 3.10 -15.11 -2.31
C VAL A 131 3.38 -15.75 -3.66
N THR A 132 4.61 -15.57 -4.14
CA THR A 132 5.19 -16.26 -5.28
C THR A 132 6.57 -16.80 -4.89
N ALA A 133 7.21 -17.56 -5.78
CA ALA A 133 8.57 -18.05 -5.56
C ALA A 133 9.62 -16.94 -5.35
N LYS A 134 9.35 -15.69 -5.79
CA LYS A 134 10.32 -14.58 -5.74
C LYS A 134 9.92 -13.45 -4.82
N VAL A 135 8.62 -13.23 -4.62
CA VAL A 135 8.08 -12.04 -3.95
C VAL A 135 6.94 -12.44 -3.04
N ARG A 136 6.85 -11.77 -1.90
CA ARG A 136 5.74 -11.85 -0.96
C ARG A 136 5.23 -10.45 -0.62
N VAL A 137 3.92 -10.31 -0.49
CA VAL A 137 3.24 -9.04 -0.22
C VAL A 137 2.23 -9.18 0.91
N HIS A 138 2.14 -8.17 1.76
CA HIS A 138 1.16 -8.05 2.84
C HIS A 138 0.51 -6.67 2.76
N LEU A 139 -0.77 -6.65 2.43
CA LEU A 139 -1.62 -5.48 2.62
C LEU A 139 -2.41 -5.68 3.92
N ARG A 140 -2.35 -4.71 4.82
CA ARG A 140 -3.16 -4.65 6.04
C ARG A 140 -3.95 -3.35 6.06
N ILE A 141 -5.27 -3.47 6.23
CA ILE A 141 -6.18 -2.33 6.42
C ILE A 141 -6.80 -2.48 7.81
N VAL A 142 -6.56 -1.52 8.69
CA VAL A 142 -7.22 -1.41 10.00
C VAL A 142 -8.50 -0.59 9.81
N LEU A 143 -9.63 -1.25 10.00
CA LEU A 143 -10.97 -0.74 9.76
C LEU A 143 -11.62 -0.33 11.08
N PRO A 144 -12.14 0.90 11.23
CA PRO A 144 -12.92 1.27 12.41
C PRO A 144 -14.16 0.37 12.54
N SER A 145 -14.43 -0.23 13.71
CA SER A 145 -15.61 -1.09 13.90
C SER A 145 -16.87 -0.34 14.33
N GLU A 146 -16.73 0.87 14.85
CA GLU A 146 -17.88 1.69 15.23
C GLU A 146 -18.35 2.50 14.02
N SER A 147 -19.60 2.29 13.60
CA SER A 147 -20.32 3.21 12.72
C SER A 147 -21.74 3.43 13.22
N ASP A 148 -22.23 4.67 13.16
CA ASP A 148 -23.67 4.91 13.17
C ASP A 148 -24.23 4.45 11.80
N GLU A 149 -25.39 3.80 11.78
CA GLU A 149 -26.06 3.34 10.55
C GLU A 149 -26.29 4.49 9.53
N LYS A 150 -26.29 5.74 10.00
CA LYS A 150 -26.42 6.94 9.16
C LYS A 150 -25.13 7.38 8.48
N GLU A 151 -23.98 6.84 8.90
CA GLU A 151 -22.69 7.21 8.35
C GLU A 151 -22.45 6.58 6.97
N LYS A 152 -22.07 7.40 5.97
CA LYS A 152 -21.80 6.94 4.59
C LYS A 152 -20.37 6.45 4.36
N TRP A 153 -19.49 6.67 5.33
CA TRP A 153 -18.08 6.36 5.18
C TRP A 153 -17.76 4.87 5.10
N PRO A 154 -18.49 3.93 5.74
CA PRO A 154 -18.20 2.51 5.61
C PRO A 154 -18.36 2.03 4.17
N ALA A 155 -19.39 2.50 3.45
CA ALA A 155 -19.59 2.20 2.03
C ALA A 155 -18.43 2.72 1.16
N THR A 156 -17.95 3.94 1.45
CA THR A 156 -16.80 4.52 0.73
C THR A 156 -15.52 3.73 0.98
N LEU A 157 -15.23 3.40 2.24
CA LEU A 157 -14.04 2.62 2.61
C LEU A 157 -14.11 1.19 2.05
N THR A 158 -15.30 0.58 2.04
CA THR A 158 -15.57 -0.72 1.40
C THR A 158 -15.18 -0.69 -0.07
N LYS A 159 -15.78 0.22 -0.84
CA LYS A 159 -15.54 0.36 -2.29
C LYS A 159 -14.06 0.54 -2.59
N GLU A 160 -13.39 1.38 -1.82
CA GLU A 160 -11.97 1.67 -2.02
C GLU A 160 -11.05 0.52 -1.62
N SER A 161 -11.32 -0.14 -0.51
CA SER A 161 -10.54 -1.31 -0.07
C SER A 161 -10.66 -2.44 -1.10
N ASN A 162 -11.87 -2.69 -1.61
CA ASN A 162 -12.09 -3.65 -2.69
C ASN A 162 -11.37 -3.25 -3.97
N ALA A 163 -11.37 -1.96 -4.34
CA ALA A 163 -10.62 -1.48 -5.49
C ALA A 163 -9.11 -1.67 -5.32
N VAL A 164 -8.55 -1.42 -4.14
CA VAL A 164 -7.13 -1.68 -3.84
C VAL A 164 -6.83 -3.17 -3.95
N ILE A 165 -7.64 -4.02 -3.33
CA ILE A 165 -7.48 -5.49 -3.38
C ILE A 165 -7.53 -5.99 -4.83
N GLY A 166 -8.47 -5.49 -5.64
CA GLY A 166 -8.61 -5.84 -7.06
C GLY A 166 -7.40 -5.46 -7.91
N ASN A 167 -6.73 -4.36 -7.58
CA ASN A 167 -5.61 -3.78 -8.34
C ASN A 167 -4.22 -4.07 -7.74
N LEU A 168 -4.14 -4.72 -6.59
CA LEU A 168 -2.89 -5.21 -6.04
C LEU A 168 -2.46 -6.46 -6.82
N GLY A 169 -1.23 -6.52 -7.30
CA GLY A 169 -0.73 -7.71 -7.96
C GLY A 169 0.75 -7.92 -7.83
N ILE A 170 1.14 -9.18 -8.03
CA ILE A 170 2.54 -9.63 -8.11
C ILE A 170 2.80 -10.04 -9.55
N ASN A 171 3.81 -9.45 -10.19
CA ASN A 171 4.12 -9.64 -11.60
C ASN A 171 2.89 -9.45 -12.50
N LEU A 172 2.08 -8.42 -12.20
CA LEU A 172 0.82 -8.10 -12.89
C LEU A 172 -0.28 -9.17 -12.78
N GLN A 173 -0.17 -10.11 -11.84
CA GLN A 173 -1.17 -11.13 -11.60
C GLN A 173 -1.84 -10.95 -10.23
N ASN A 174 -3.14 -11.20 -10.17
CA ASN A 174 -3.94 -11.20 -8.95
C ASN A 174 -5.09 -12.21 -9.07
N SER A 175 -5.55 -12.77 -7.95
CA SER A 175 -6.71 -13.66 -7.90
C SER A 175 -7.63 -13.24 -6.76
N VAL A 176 -8.82 -12.75 -7.06
CA VAL A 176 -9.76 -12.19 -6.06
C VAL A 176 -11.05 -12.99 -6.08
N GLY A 177 -11.33 -13.65 -4.96
CA GLY A 177 -12.55 -14.45 -4.75
C GLY A 177 -13.42 -13.91 -3.63
N VAL A 178 -13.11 -12.73 -3.10
CA VAL A 178 -13.81 -12.14 -1.96
C VAL A 178 -14.07 -10.65 -2.16
N GLU A 179 -15.08 -10.15 -1.48
CA GLU A 179 -15.41 -8.74 -1.40
C GLU A 179 -15.64 -8.34 0.06
N LEU A 180 -14.98 -7.28 0.52
CA LEU A 180 -15.30 -6.65 1.80
C LEU A 180 -16.70 -6.05 1.70
N ARG A 181 -17.48 -6.19 2.76
CA ARG A 181 -18.75 -5.48 2.94
C ARG A 181 -18.86 -4.96 4.36
N HIS A 182 -19.64 -3.90 4.52
CA HIS A 182 -20.10 -3.42 5.80
C HIS A 182 -21.63 -3.55 5.87
N ALA A 183 -22.14 -4.35 6.79
CA ALA A 183 -23.56 -4.61 6.97
C ALA A 183 -23.87 -4.82 8.46
N ASN A 184 -25.04 -4.34 8.91
CA ASN A 184 -25.49 -4.48 10.31
C ASN A 184 -24.41 -4.06 11.32
N SER A 185 -23.76 -2.91 11.06
CA SER A 185 -22.66 -2.36 11.87
C SER A 185 -21.46 -3.28 12.04
N ASN A 186 -21.24 -4.21 11.12
CA ASN A 186 -20.13 -5.15 11.12
C ASN A 186 -19.43 -5.22 9.76
N TRP A 187 -18.14 -5.53 9.81
CA TRP A 187 -17.34 -5.89 8.63
C TRP A 187 -17.47 -7.38 8.34
N GLU A 188 -17.66 -7.72 7.07
CA GLU A 188 -17.74 -9.10 6.59
C GLU A 188 -16.94 -9.27 5.28
N LEU A 189 -16.51 -10.50 5.00
CA LEU A 189 -16.00 -10.89 3.69
C LEU A 189 -16.99 -11.84 3.03
N LEU A 190 -17.50 -11.42 1.88
CA LEU A 190 -18.37 -12.24 1.04
C LEU A 190 -17.53 -12.99 0.00
N GLN A 191 -17.66 -14.31 -0.02
CA GLN A 191 -17.05 -15.12 -1.07
C GLN A 191 -17.84 -14.96 -2.37
N SER A 192 -17.14 -14.63 -3.45
CA SER A 192 -17.69 -14.63 -4.80
C SER A 192 -17.90 -16.06 -5.30
N ALA A 193 -18.93 -16.28 -6.12
CA ALA A 193 -19.19 -17.58 -6.74
C ALA A 193 -18.02 -18.08 -7.62
N ALA A 194 -17.20 -17.17 -8.14
CA ALA A 194 -16.00 -17.48 -8.90
C ALA A 194 -14.83 -16.58 -8.50
N VAL A 195 -13.63 -17.16 -8.48
CA VAL A 195 -12.37 -16.42 -8.30
C VAL A 195 -12.03 -15.70 -9.61
N LYS A 196 -11.94 -14.37 -9.56
CA LYS A 196 -11.53 -13.54 -10.70
C LYS A 196 -10.01 -13.48 -10.77
N ARG A 197 -9.44 -13.95 -11.88
CA ARG A 197 -8.01 -13.80 -12.19
C ARG A 197 -7.81 -12.52 -13.00
N ASN A 198 -7.10 -11.56 -12.43
CA ASN A 198 -6.86 -10.26 -13.05
C ASN A 198 -5.44 -10.20 -13.61
N THR A 199 -5.33 -9.91 -14.90
CA THR A 199 -4.08 -9.43 -15.50
C THR A 199 -4.06 -7.91 -15.44
N LEU A 200 -3.15 -7.37 -14.63
CA LEU A 200 -3.04 -5.94 -14.41
C LEU A 200 -2.21 -5.26 -15.50
N LYS A 201 -2.54 -4.00 -15.81
CA LYS A 201 -1.73 -3.19 -16.72
C LYS A 201 -0.55 -2.61 -15.95
N ARG A 202 0.65 -2.70 -16.53
CA ARG A 202 1.82 -2.01 -15.98
C ARG A 202 1.59 -0.50 -16.06
N PRO A 203 1.86 0.27 -14.99
CA PRO A 203 1.88 1.72 -15.07
C PRO A 203 2.85 2.18 -16.17
N ALA A 204 2.48 3.18 -16.96
CA ALA A 204 3.36 3.72 -17.97
C ALA A 204 4.67 4.22 -17.29
N PRO A 205 5.85 3.96 -17.89
CA PRO A 205 7.09 4.50 -17.36
C PRO A 205 7.02 6.02 -17.30
N PRO A 206 7.67 6.67 -16.32
CA PRO A 206 7.73 8.12 -16.27
C PRO A 206 8.31 8.65 -17.58
N LYS A 207 7.66 9.65 -18.19
CA LYS A 207 8.20 10.32 -19.37
C LYS A 207 9.62 10.82 -19.06
N PRO A 208 10.59 10.65 -19.97
CA PRO A 208 11.91 11.24 -19.81
C PRO A 208 11.76 12.72 -19.50
N LYS A 209 12.48 13.22 -18.49
CA LYS A 209 12.58 14.68 -18.31
C LYS A 209 13.18 15.24 -19.61
N PRO A 210 12.68 16.36 -20.14
CA PRO A 210 13.36 17.07 -21.22
C PRO A 210 14.82 17.25 -20.83
N LYS A 211 15.75 16.92 -21.73
CA LYS A 211 17.17 17.25 -21.50
C LYS A 211 17.26 18.76 -21.22
N PRO A 212 18.05 19.19 -20.22
CA PRO A 212 18.41 20.60 -20.11
C PRO A 212 18.90 21.06 -21.49
N VAL A 213 18.33 22.14 -22.01
CA VAL A 213 18.86 22.79 -23.20
C VAL A 213 20.26 23.23 -22.81
N GLU A 214 21.26 22.59 -23.41
CA GLU A 214 22.65 22.98 -23.24
C GLU A 214 22.76 24.44 -23.69
N PRO A 215 23.27 25.36 -22.85
CA PRO A 215 23.42 26.74 -23.27
C PRO A 215 24.31 26.77 -24.51
N THR A 216 23.75 27.23 -25.62
CA THR A 216 24.49 27.44 -26.87
C THR A 216 25.66 28.35 -26.55
N THR A 217 26.89 27.80 -26.56
CA THR A 217 28.10 28.59 -26.45
C THR A 217 28.07 29.63 -27.56
N PRO A 218 28.18 30.94 -27.28
CA PRO A 218 28.32 31.93 -28.33
C PRO A 218 29.55 31.60 -29.17
N ASP A 219 29.39 31.57 -30.50
CA ASP A 219 30.50 31.47 -31.43
C ASP A 219 31.51 32.57 -31.12
N VAL A 220 32.68 32.17 -30.63
CA VAL A 220 33.83 33.05 -30.51
C VAL A 220 34.30 33.34 -31.94
N PRO A 221 34.34 34.60 -32.39
CA PRO A 221 34.88 34.92 -33.71
C PRO A 221 36.33 34.43 -33.80
N GLN A 222 36.63 33.57 -34.78
CA GLN A 222 38.01 33.20 -35.10
C GLN A 222 38.80 34.47 -35.48
N PRO A 223 40.04 34.64 -34.99
CA PRO A 223 40.91 35.71 -35.46
C PRO A 223 41.24 35.47 -36.94
N SER A 224 41.01 36.49 -37.76
CA SER A 224 41.44 36.54 -39.15
C SER A 224 42.95 36.35 -39.25
N GLU A 225 43.38 35.35 -40.02
CA GLU A 225 44.78 35.12 -40.37
C GLU A 225 45.35 36.36 -41.05
N PHE A 226 46.45 36.87 -40.51
CA PHE A 226 47.23 37.96 -41.07
C PHE A 226 47.99 37.40 -42.28
N ASP A 227 47.55 37.76 -43.49
CA ASP A 227 48.24 37.44 -44.74
C ASP A 227 49.66 38.00 -44.69
N SER A 228 50.62 37.09 -44.52
CA SER A 228 52.04 37.35 -44.63
C SER A 228 52.52 36.79 -45.96
N GLN A 229 52.29 37.54 -47.05
CA GLN A 229 53.03 37.32 -48.29
C GLN A 229 53.83 38.57 -48.68
N ALA A 230 55.14 38.34 -48.61
CA ALA A 230 56.27 39.18 -48.95
C ALA A 230 56.18 39.96 -50.27
N ARG A 231 56.72 41.19 -50.24
CA ARG A 231 57.94 41.56 -50.97
C ARG A 231 58.64 42.74 -50.30
#